data_AF-A0A0S7ZT32-F1
#
_entry.id   AF-A0A0S7ZT32-F1
#
_cell.length_a   1.000
_cell.length_b   1.000
_cell.length_c   1.000
_cell.angle_alpha   90.00
_cell.angle_beta   90.00
_cell.angle_gamma   90.00
#
_symmetry.space_group_name_H-M   'P 1'
#
loop_
_entity.id
_entity.type
_entity.pdbx_description
1 polymer ?
#
loop_
_entity_poly.entity_id
_entity_poly.type
_entity_poly.pdbx_seq_one_letter_code
_entity_poly.pdbx_strand_id
1 'polypeptide(L)'
;MRRSDFYYELPETLIAQFPVAKRSESRLLYLDGVSGEMRDLQFTDVLTLLKPGDLMVFNDTKVIPARLYGRKASGGKVEVLIERLLDASKTLAHVKASKSPKPGSDLVLDGDLVVRVVDREGDLFVLQFSGERSIIECLEQHGHMPLPPYIKRDDYHEDKDRYQTVYAKTPGAVAAPTAGLHFDEVLLAA
;
A
#
# COMPACT_ATOMS: atom_id res chain seq x y z
N MET A 1 -27.02 -4.13 -0.73
CA MET A 1 -26.51 -4.01 0.65
C MET A 1 -26.22 -2.55 0.94
N ARG A 2 -26.56 -2.09 2.14
CA ARG A 2 -26.31 -0.72 2.59
C ARG A 2 -25.00 -0.70 3.37
N ARG A 3 -24.29 0.43 3.39
CA ARG A 3 -23.07 0.60 4.20
C ARG A 3 -23.28 0.24 5.68
N SER A 4 -24.49 0.49 6.20
CA SER A 4 -24.89 0.14 7.56
C SER A 4 -24.87 -1.36 7.86
N ASP A 5 -25.05 -2.21 6.85
CA ASP A 5 -25.08 -3.66 7.03
C ASP A 5 -23.67 -4.23 7.37
N PHE A 6 -22.61 -3.40 7.23
CA PHE A 6 -21.21 -3.72 7.54
C PHE A 6 -20.65 -2.85 8.67
N TYR A 7 -21.50 -2.15 9.41
CA TYR A 7 -21.08 -1.34 10.54
C TYR A 7 -20.80 -2.22 11.76
N TYR A 8 -19.67 -1.95 12.42
CA TYR A 8 -19.34 -2.50 13.74
C TYR A 8 -18.54 -1.46 14.52
N GLU A 9 -18.54 -1.59 15.84
CA GLU A 9 -17.73 -0.72 16.70
C GLU A 9 -16.28 -1.21 16.68
N LEU A 10 -15.36 -0.35 16.23
CA LEU A 10 -13.92 -0.59 16.25
C LEU A 10 -13.24 0.51 17.08
N PRO A 11 -12.88 0.24 18.34
CA PRO A 11 -12.08 1.16 19.13
C PRO A 11 -10.75 1.48 18.43
N GLU A 12 -10.38 2.77 18.35
CA GLU A 12 -9.12 3.19 17.69
C GLU A 12 -7.90 2.51 18.32
N THR A 13 -7.96 2.19 19.61
CA THR A 13 -6.89 1.50 20.36
C THR A 13 -6.63 0.08 19.89
N LEU A 14 -7.56 -0.54 19.15
CA LEU A 14 -7.40 -1.86 18.55
C LEU A 14 -6.84 -1.80 17.12
N ILE A 15 -6.65 -0.61 16.55
CA ILE A 15 -6.03 -0.42 15.24
C ILE A 15 -4.51 -0.34 15.41
N ALA A 16 -3.82 -1.43 15.10
CA ALA A 16 -2.37 -1.50 15.18
C ALA A 16 -1.69 -0.42 14.32
N GLN A 17 -0.90 0.44 14.96
CA GLN A 17 -0.10 1.48 14.29
C GLN A 17 1.27 0.98 13.82
N PHE A 18 1.71 -0.13 14.41
CA PHE A 18 2.95 -0.82 14.07
C PHE A 18 2.68 -2.32 14.00
N PRO A 19 3.33 -3.06 13.09
CA PRO A 19 3.27 -4.51 13.11
C PRO A 19 3.99 -5.05 14.36
N VAL A 20 3.64 -6.27 14.75
CA VAL A 20 4.36 -7.04 15.78
C VAL A 20 5.84 -7.21 15.40
N ALA A 21 6.73 -7.36 16.38
CA ALA A 21 8.17 -7.46 16.14
C ALA A 21 8.51 -8.63 15.22
N LYS A 22 8.00 -9.83 15.51
CA LYS A 22 8.05 -10.99 14.62
C LYS A 22 6.72 -11.17 13.93
N ARG A 23 6.75 -11.28 12.60
CA ARG A 23 5.55 -11.33 11.74
C ARG A 23 4.60 -12.48 12.08
N SER A 24 5.17 -13.64 12.42
CA SER A 24 4.46 -14.88 12.75
C SER A 24 3.83 -14.89 14.15
N GLU A 25 4.13 -13.92 15.02
CA GLU A 25 3.57 -13.81 16.38
C GLU A 25 2.20 -13.11 16.43
N SER A 26 1.60 -12.78 15.28
CA SER A 26 0.25 -12.22 15.26
C SER A 26 -0.81 -13.28 15.64
N ARG A 27 -1.90 -12.83 16.24
CA ARG A 27 -3.08 -13.67 16.47
C ARG A 27 -3.76 -14.05 15.14
N LEU A 28 -4.41 -15.20 15.13
CA LEU A 28 -5.23 -15.71 14.03
C LEU A 28 -6.63 -16.05 14.57
N LEU A 29 -7.68 -15.44 14.01
CA LEU A 29 -9.05 -15.86 14.25
C LEU A 29 -9.42 -16.93 13.22
N TYR A 30 -9.58 -18.16 13.67
CA TYR A 30 -10.19 -19.22 12.86
C TYR A 30 -11.72 -19.05 12.91
N LEU A 31 -12.36 -19.08 11.74
CA LEU A 31 -13.81 -19.11 11.59
C LEU A 31 -14.16 -20.24 10.62
N ASP A 32 -14.91 -21.22 11.09
CA ASP A 32 -15.49 -22.24 10.23
C ASP A 32 -16.69 -21.67 9.47
N GLY A 33 -16.61 -21.64 8.13
CA GLY A 33 -17.61 -20.97 7.30
C GLY A 33 -18.99 -21.65 7.29
N VAL A 34 -19.11 -22.91 7.73
CA VAL A 34 -20.37 -23.67 7.69
C VAL A 34 -21.05 -23.65 9.05
N SER A 35 -20.31 -24.02 10.10
CA SER A 35 -20.82 -24.11 11.48
C SER A 35 -20.79 -22.77 12.21
N GLY A 36 -19.95 -21.83 11.77
CA GLY A 36 -19.69 -20.58 12.48
C GLY A 36 -18.81 -20.76 13.73
N GLU A 37 -18.20 -21.92 13.94
CA GLU A 37 -17.26 -22.14 15.04
C GLU A 37 -16.08 -21.16 14.94
N MET A 38 -15.77 -20.50 16.06
CA MET A 38 -14.66 -19.56 16.17
C MET A 38 -13.62 -20.06 17.15
N ARG A 39 -12.34 -19.91 16.80
CA ARG A 39 -11.21 -20.22 17.68
C ARG A 39 -10.14 -19.14 17.56
N ASP A 40 -9.64 -18.69 18.71
CA ASP A 40 -8.45 -17.84 18.77
C ASP A 40 -7.20 -18.74 18.71
N LEU A 41 -6.33 -18.47 17.73
CA LEU A 41 -5.09 -19.19 17.47
C LEU A 41 -3.93 -18.20 17.34
N GLN A 42 -2.72 -18.74 17.21
CA GLN A 42 -1.56 -18.00 16.71
C GLN A 42 -1.42 -18.17 15.20
N PHE A 43 -0.82 -17.21 14.50
CA PHE A 43 -0.69 -17.29 13.05
C PHE A 43 0.12 -18.51 12.60
N THR A 44 1.08 -18.96 13.40
CA THR A 44 1.82 -20.21 13.16
C THR A 44 0.92 -21.45 13.11
N ASP A 45 -0.25 -21.42 13.74
CA ASP A 45 -1.20 -22.53 13.74
C ASP A 45 -1.87 -22.72 12.37
N VAL A 46 -1.68 -21.79 11.41
CA VAL A 46 -2.20 -21.93 10.04
C VAL A 46 -1.77 -23.26 9.40
N LEU A 47 -0.57 -23.75 9.71
CA LEU A 47 -0.08 -25.04 9.20
C LEU A 47 -0.93 -26.23 9.68
N THR A 48 -1.55 -26.12 10.86
CA THR A 48 -2.43 -27.17 11.41
C THR A 48 -3.80 -27.19 10.74
N LEU A 49 -4.16 -26.10 10.05
CA LEU A 49 -5.43 -25.93 9.36
C LEU A 49 -5.39 -26.43 7.91
N LEU A 50 -4.18 -26.53 7.34
CA LEU A 50 -3.96 -27.01 5.98
C LEU A 50 -3.95 -28.54 5.93
N LYS A 51 -4.44 -29.09 4.84
CA LYS A 51 -4.43 -30.52 4.55
C LYS A 51 -3.49 -30.84 3.40
N PRO A 52 -2.92 -32.06 3.35
CA PRO A 52 -2.16 -32.50 2.20
C PRO A 52 -2.98 -32.34 0.90
N GLY A 53 -2.41 -31.65 -0.08
CA GLY A 53 -3.06 -31.34 -1.36
C GLY A 53 -3.67 -29.95 -1.45
N ASP A 54 -3.72 -29.18 -0.35
CA ASP A 54 -4.16 -27.78 -0.40
C ASP A 54 -3.16 -26.91 -1.20
N LEU A 55 -3.70 -25.90 -1.90
CA LEU A 55 -2.92 -24.92 -2.65
C LEU A 55 -3.04 -23.54 -2.00
N MET A 56 -1.91 -23.00 -1.54
CA MET A 56 -1.83 -21.61 -1.11
C MET A 56 -1.39 -20.73 -2.28
N VAL A 57 -2.21 -19.74 -2.61
CA VAL A 57 -1.92 -18.76 -3.67
C VAL A 57 -1.44 -17.46 -3.03
N PHE A 58 -0.22 -17.06 -3.39
CA PHE A 58 0.41 -15.85 -2.86
C PHE A 58 0.51 -14.78 -3.93
N ASN A 59 0.30 -13.52 -3.52
CA ASN A 59 0.59 -12.35 -4.34
C ASN A 59 2.05 -11.91 -4.07
N ASP A 60 2.94 -12.11 -5.05
CA ASP A 60 4.38 -11.81 -4.97
C ASP A 60 4.76 -10.40 -5.45
N THR A 61 3.80 -9.49 -5.54
CA THR A 61 4.06 -8.09 -5.88
C THR A 61 4.88 -7.38 -4.79
N LYS A 62 5.85 -6.59 -5.23
CA LYS A 62 6.69 -5.71 -4.42
C LYS A 62 6.09 -4.30 -4.40
N VAL A 63 5.95 -3.76 -3.19
CA VAL A 63 5.37 -2.45 -2.96
C VAL A 63 6.36 -1.38 -3.38
N ILE A 64 5.91 -0.44 -4.21
CA ILE A 64 6.70 0.72 -4.59
C ILE A 64 6.34 1.92 -3.68
N PRO A 65 7.29 2.81 -3.37
CA PRO A 65 7.05 4.06 -2.63
C PRO A 65 6.22 5.06 -3.47
N ALA A 66 4.94 4.74 -3.63
CA ALA A 66 4.02 5.40 -4.53
C ALA A 66 3.47 6.74 -3.99
N ARG A 67 3.82 7.13 -2.76
CA ARG A 67 3.36 8.38 -2.16
C ARG A 67 4.41 9.47 -2.31
N LEU A 68 4.06 10.59 -2.91
CA LEU A 68 4.92 11.76 -3.08
C LEU A 68 4.28 12.97 -2.40
N TYR A 69 5.09 13.77 -1.74
CA TYR A 69 4.68 15.06 -1.21
C TYR A 69 5.31 16.19 -2.03
N GLY A 70 4.70 17.38 -1.94
CA GLY A 70 5.23 18.55 -2.62
C GLY A 70 4.30 19.75 -2.59
N ARG A 71 4.44 20.57 -3.61
CA ARG A 71 3.65 21.80 -3.79
C ARG A 71 3.27 22.02 -5.25
N LYS A 72 2.14 22.69 -5.46
CA LYS A 72 1.81 23.30 -6.75
C LYS A 72 2.79 24.44 -7.04
N ALA A 73 2.95 24.82 -8.31
CA ALA A 73 3.68 26.04 -8.69
C ALA A 73 3.19 27.30 -7.94
N SER A 74 1.91 27.34 -7.55
CA SER A 74 1.31 28.42 -6.76
C SER A 74 1.66 28.40 -5.26
N GLY A 75 2.48 27.44 -4.79
CA GLY A 75 2.90 27.28 -3.38
C GLY A 75 1.98 26.43 -2.50
N GLY A 76 0.80 26.01 -2.98
CA GLY A 76 -0.12 25.18 -2.19
C GLY A 76 0.36 23.73 -2.07
N LYS A 77 0.33 23.16 -0.86
CA LYS A 77 0.72 21.75 -0.60
C LYS A 77 -0.10 20.77 -1.44
N VAL A 78 0.56 19.70 -1.86
CA VAL A 78 -0.05 18.57 -2.56
C VAL A 78 0.52 17.25 -2.03
N GLU A 79 -0.35 16.26 -1.94
CA GLU A 79 -0.01 14.85 -1.71
C GLU A 79 -0.47 14.06 -2.94
N VAL A 80 0.42 13.26 -3.50
CA VAL A 80 0.19 12.43 -4.69
C VAL A 80 0.36 10.97 -4.28
N LEU A 81 -0.64 10.14 -4.58
CA LEU A 81 -0.56 8.70 -4.44
C LEU A 81 -0.71 8.08 -5.83
N ILE A 82 0.37 7.54 -6.37
CA ILE A 82 0.36 6.81 -7.65
C ILE A 82 -0.52 5.57 -7.47
N GLU A 83 -1.44 5.33 -8.38
CA GLU A 83 -2.28 4.12 -8.42
C GLU A 83 -1.72 3.08 -9.38
N ARG A 84 -1.31 3.50 -10.58
CA ARG A 84 -0.70 2.62 -11.58
C ARG A 84 0.10 3.42 -12.60
N LEU A 85 1.04 2.75 -13.25
CA LEU A 85 1.70 3.25 -14.45
C LEU A 85 0.76 3.10 -15.65
N LEU A 86 0.72 4.09 -16.53
CA LEU A 86 0.03 4.00 -17.82
C LEU A 86 1.01 3.65 -18.94
N ASP A 87 2.17 4.30 -18.92
CA ASP A 87 3.29 4.06 -19.83
C ASP A 87 4.62 4.42 -19.14
N ALA A 88 5.73 4.46 -19.88
CA ALA A 88 7.06 4.75 -19.34
C ALA A 88 7.20 6.15 -18.71
N SER A 89 6.26 7.05 -18.98
CA SER A 89 6.33 8.47 -18.66
C SER A 89 5.06 9.02 -17.99
N LYS A 90 3.97 8.25 -17.98
CA LYS A 90 2.69 8.65 -17.37
C LYS A 90 2.21 7.69 -16.29
N THR A 91 1.55 8.27 -15.30
CA THR A 91 0.86 7.55 -14.24
C THR A 91 -0.58 8.01 -14.07
N LEU A 92 -1.37 7.15 -13.46
CA LEU A 92 -2.65 7.49 -12.89
C LEU A 92 -2.48 7.65 -11.37
N ALA A 93 -2.99 8.73 -10.78
CA ALA A 93 -2.75 9.04 -9.37
C ALA A 93 -3.92 9.75 -8.68
N HIS A 94 -4.09 9.48 -7.38
CA HIS A 94 -4.88 10.35 -6.52
C HIS A 94 -4.06 11.58 -6.14
N VAL A 95 -4.66 12.77 -6.26
CA VAL A 95 -3.99 14.03 -5.90
C VAL A 95 -4.83 14.79 -4.88
N LYS A 96 -4.31 14.91 -3.66
CA LYS A 96 -4.94 15.64 -2.56
C LYS A 96 -4.34 17.03 -2.46
N ALA A 97 -5.17 18.05 -2.70
CA ALA A 97 -4.81 19.45 -2.57
C ALA A 97 -6.05 20.28 -2.18
N SER A 98 -5.88 21.41 -1.47
CA SER A 98 -7.01 22.28 -1.09
C SER A 98 -7.80 22.82 -2.28
N LYS A 99 -7.12 23.04 -3.41
CA LYS A 99 -7.74 23.33 -4.70
C LYS A 99 -7.15 22.37 -5.72
N SER A 100 -8.04 21.63 -6.38
CA SER A 100 -7.70 20.64 -7.41
C SER A 100 -6.80 21.27 -8.49
N PRO A 101 -5.67 20.64 -8.83
CA PRO A 101 -4.84 21.06 -9.96
C PRO A 101 -5.60 20.98 -11.29
N LYS A 102 -5.28 21.86 -12.22
CA LYS A 102 -5.87 21.85 -13.57
C LYS A 102 -4.94 21.14 -14.55
N PRO A 103 -5.45 20.55 -15.65
CA PRO A 103 -4.61 20.15 -16.76
C PRO A 103 -3.69 21.31 -17.22
N GLY A 104 -2.44 20.97 -17.55
CA GLY A 104 -1.37 21.90 -17.89
C GLY A 104 -0.61 22.48 -16.69
N SER A 105 -1.04 22.24 -15.44
CA SER A 105 -0.33 22.73 -14.25
C SER A 105 0.80 21.80 -13.81
N ASP A 106 1.85 22.41 -13.27
CA ASP A 106 3.01 21.69 -12.74
C ASP A 106 2.92 21.52 -11.22
N LEU A 107 3.32 20.33 -10.77
CA LEU A 107 3.53 19.98 -9.38
C LEU A 107 5.04 19.80 -9.16
N VAL A 108 5.57 20.50 -8.16
CA VAL A 108 6.97 20.35 -7.71
C VAL A 108 6.94 19.45 -6.50
N LEU A 109 7.33 18.19 -6.70
CA LEU A 109 7.40 17.15 -5.68
C LEU A 109 8.77 17.18 -5.00
N ASP A 110 8.90 16.42 -3.92
CA ASP A 110 10.14 16.34 -3.14
C ASP A 110 11.36 15.97 -4.01
N GLY A 111 12.52 16.54 -3.65
CA GLY A 111 13.74 16.45 -4.47
C GLY A 111 13.68 17.21 -5.80
N ASP A 112 12.82 18.23 -5.88
CA ASP A 112 12.60 19.09 -7.05
C ASP A 112 12.11 18.33 -8.29
N LEU A 113 11.48 17.18 -8.08
CA LEU A 113 10.85 16.40 -9.14
C LEU A 113 9.61 17.13 -9.68
N VAL A 114 9.68 17.61 -10.92
CA VAL A 114 8.56 18.29 -11.56
C VAL A 114 7.73 17.31 -12.37
N VAL A 115 6.44 17.23 -12.07
CA VAL A 115 5.46 16.46 -12.86
C VAL A 115 4.34 17.37 -13.35
N ARG A 116 3.84 17.12 -14.57
CA ARG A 116 2.76 17.90 -15.16
C ARG A 116 1.45 17.13 -15.11
N VAL A 117 0.38 17.80 -14.67
CA VAL A 117 -0.97 17.27 -14.80
C VAL A 117 -1.40 17.40 -16.25
N VAL A 118 -1.60 16.28 -16.95
CA VAL A 118 -1.95 16.30 -18.38
C VAL A 118 -3.42 16.03 -18.63
N ASP A 119 -4.06 15.22 -17.79
CA ASP A 119 -5.49 14.89 -17.93
C ASP A 119 -6.09 14.40 -16.60
N ARG A 120 -7.36 14.04 -16.61
CA ARG A 120 -8.10 13.48 -15.47
C ARG A 120 -9.08 12.40 -15.92
N GLU A 121 -9.01 11.24 -15.29
CA GLU A 121 -9.94 10.11 -15.48
C GLU A 121 -10.80 9.94 -14.21
N GLY A 122 -12.03 10.48 -14.23
CA GLY A 122 -12.90 10.47 -13.06
C GLY A 122 -12.28 11.23 -11.87
N ASP A 123 -11.93 10.52 -10.80
CA ASP A 123 -11.29 11.09 -9.61
C ASP A 123 -9.75 11.05 -9.63
N LEU A 124 -9.17 10.50 -10.70
CA LEU A 124 -7.74 10.24 -10.82
C LEU A 124 -7.10 11.19 -11.83
N PHE A 125 -5.88 11.63 -11.54
CA PHE A 125 -5.10 12.55 -12.36
C PHE A 125 -4.11 11.77 -13.20
N VAL A 126 -3.99 12.13 -14.48
CA VAL A 126 -2.91 11.66 -15.33
C VAL A 126 -1.72 12.59 -15.13
N LEU A 127 -0.63 12.05 -14.60
CA LEU A 127 0.59 12.80 -14.33
C LEU A 127 1.68 12.38 -15.32
N GLN A 128 2.29 13.37 -15.96
CA GLN A 128 3.42 13.21 -16.86
C GLN A 128 4.72 13.52 -16.10
N PHE A 129 5.58 12.52 -16.02
CA PHE A 129 6.95 12.65 -15.55
C PHE A 129 7.82 13.09 -16.73
N SER A 130 8.79 13.97 -16.47
CA SER A 130 9.74 14.47 -17.45
C SER A 130 11.16 14.20 -16.98
N GLY A 131 12.07 13.90 -17.91
CA GLY A 131 13.48 13.63 -17.61
C GLY A 131 13.97 12.29 -18.16
N GLU A 132 15.22 11.96 -17.88
CA GLU A 132 15.87 10.72 -18.34
C GLU A 132 15.65 9.53 -17.39
N ARG A 133 15.29 9.79 -16.13
CA ARG A 133 15.02 8.75 -15.14
C ARG A 133 13.65 8.13 -15.37
N SER A 134 13.56 6.82 -15.15
CA SER A 134 12.29 6.11 -15.13
C SER A 134 11.42 6.57 -13.96
N ILE A 135 10.10 6.40 -14.09
CA ILE A 135 9.15 6.71 -13.00
C ILE A 135 9.51 5.92 -11.74
N ILE A 136 9.88 4.65 -11.88
CA ILE A 136 10.22 3.78 -10.75
C ILE A 136 11.44 4.32 -9.99
N GLU A 137 12.51 4.73 -10.69
CA GLU A 137 13.68 5.34 -10.05
C GLU A 137 13.31 6.63 -9.31
N CYS A 138 12.44 7.46 -9.90
CA CYS A 138 11.93 8.67 -9.24
C CYS A 138 11.16 8.32 -7.95
N LEU A 139 10.31 7.30 -7.98
CA LEU A 139 9.56 6.85 -6.80
C LEU A 139 10.51 6.29 -5.73
N GLU A 140 11.46 5.44 -6.10
CA GLU A 140 12.41 4.86 -5.14
C GLU A 140 13.24 5.94 -4.43
N GLN A 141 13.56 7.02 -5.12
CA GLN A 141 14.38 8.11 -4.60
C GLN A 141 13.58 9.14 -3.77
N HIS A 142 12.37 9.49 -4.20
CA HIS A 142 11.60 10.63 -3.65
C HIS A 142 10.29 10.22 -2.99
N GLY A 143 9.90 8.96 -3.14
CA GLY A 143 8.64 8.44 -2.63
C GLY A 143 8.72 7.94 -1.20
N HIS A 144 7.53 7.88 -0.61
CA HIS A 144 7.24 7.36 0.71
C HIS A 144 6.42 6.08 0.60
N MET A 145 6.55 5.20 1.61
CA MET A 145 5.67 4.05 1.72
C MET A 145 4.21 4.50 1.84
N PRO A 146 3.31 4.00 0.98
CA PRO A 146 1.92 4.42 0.96
C PRO A 146 1.14 3.70 2.07
N LEU A 147 1.47 4.01 3.33
CA LEU A 147 0.79 3.44 4.49
C LEU A 147 -0.72 3.78 4.42
N PRO A 148 -1.60 2.84 4.81
CA PRO A 148 -3.03 3.07 4.82
C PRO A 148 -3.41 4.26 5.71
N PRO A 149 -4.50 4.98 5.40
CA PRO A 149 -4.85 6.24 6.08
C PRO A 149 -5.17 6.09 7.57
N TYR A 150 -5.42 4.87 8.06
CA TYR A 150 -5.65 4.58 9.47
C TYR A 150 -4.35 4.40 10.29
N ILE A 151 -3.20 4.32 9.63
CA ILE A 151 -1.88 4.37 10.27
C ILE A 151 -1.50 5.86 10.39
N LYS A 152 -1.63 6.41 11.59
CA LYS A 152 -1.48 7.85 11.91
C LYS A 152 -0.03 8.19 12.28
N ARG A 153 0.93 7.79 11.44
CA ARG A 153 2.37 8.09 11.58
C ARG A 153 3.04 8.20 10.22
N ASP A 154 4.21 8.82 10.18
CA ASP A 154 5.08 8.81 9.02
C ASP A 154 5.64 7.40 8.77
N ASP A 155 6.08 7.16 7.53
CA ASP A 155 6.83 5.94 7.20
C ASP A 155 8.27 6.03 7.69
N TYR A 156 8.78 4.89 8.17
CA TYR A 156 10.16 4.73 8.59
C TYR A 156 10.92 3.87 7.59
N HIS A 157 12.25 3.85 7.72
CA HIS A 157 13.09 3.00 6.88
C HIS A 157 12.68 1.53 6.99
N GLU A 158 12.31 1.07 8.19
CA GLU A 158 11.86 -0.29 8.44
C GLU A 158 10.58 -0.64 7.65
N ASP A 159 9.72 0.33 7.31
CA ASP A 159 8.51 0.06 6.54
C ASP A 159 8.83 -0.39 5.11
N LYS A 160 9.98 0.00 4.54
CA LYS A 160 10.41 -0.49 3.21
C LYS A 160 10.57 -2.02 3.20
N ASP A 161 11.00 -2.59 4.32
CA ASP A 161 11.18 -4.04 4.47
C ASP A 161 9.95 -4.70 5.10
N ARG A 162 9.32 -4.02 6.06
CA ARG A 162 8.21 -4.54 6.89
C ARG A 162 6.85 -4.45 6.20
N TYR A 163 6.66 -3.48 5.33
CA TYR A 163 5.44 -3.30 4.54
C TYR A 163 5.48 -4.07 3.22
N GLN A 164 6.15 -5.23 3.24
CA GLN A 164 6.31 -6.13 2.12
C GLN A 164 6.29 -7.58 2.61
N THR A 165 5.88 -8.53 1.76
CA THR A 165 5.93 -9.96 2.08
C THR A 165 7.34 -10.51 1.85
N VAL A 166 7.71 -11.57 2.56
CA VAL A 166 9.03 -12.21 2.44
C VAL A 166 9.28 -12.82 1.05
N TYR A 167 8.22 -13.07 0.29
CA TYR A 167 8.26 -13.65 -1.05
C TYR A 167 8.00 -12.63 -2.17
N ALA A 168 7.99 -11.33 -1.87
CA ALA A 168 7.76 -10.30 -2.88
C ALA A 168 8.96 -10.13 -3.84
N LYS A 169 8.68 -10.19 -5.14
CA LYS A 169 9.67 -10.22 -6.22
C LYS A 169 9.41 -9.17 -7.29
N THR A 170 8.16 -9.03 -7.72
CA THR A 170 7.80 -8.26 -8.92
C THR A 170 7.33 -6.86 -8.54
N PRO A 171 8.07 -5.78 -8.86
CA PRO A 171 7.60 -4.42 -8.58
C PRO A 171 6.27 -4.12 -9.28
N GLY A 172 5.38 -3.40 -8.60
CA GLY A 172 4.15 -2.92 -9.23
C GLY A 172 2.96 -2.72 -8.30
N ALA A 173 3.09 -3.04 -7.01
CA ALA A 173 2.02 -2.81 -6.05
C ALA A 173 2.12 -1.42 -5.42
N VAL A 174 1.00 -0.72 -5.38
CA VAL A 174 0.83 0.50 -4.58
C VAL A 174 0.41 0.16 -3.16
N ALA A 175 -0.30 -0.94 -2.95
CA ALA A 175 -0.71 -1.40 -1.64
C ALA A 175 -0.12 -2.78 -1.35
N ALA A 176 0.37 -2.99 -0.13
CA ALA A 176 0.90 -4.29 0.26
C ALA A 176 -0.20 -5.37 0.27
N PRO A 177 0.09 -6.62 -0.13
CA PRO A 177 -0.79 -7.74 0.15
C PRO A 177 -0.73 -8.08 1.65
N THR A 178 -1.51 -7.34 2.45
CA THR A 178 -1.35 -7.23 3.91
C THR A 178 -1.51 -8.55 4.66
N ALA A 179 -2.38 -9.45 4.20
CA ALA A 179 -2.53 -10.78 4.81
C ALA A 179 -1.27 -11.64 4.67
N GLY A 180 -0.46 -11.40 3.63
CA GLY A 180 0.83 -12.07 3.43
C GLY A 180 1.91 -11.60 4.40
N LEU A 181 1.74 -10.45 5.05
CA LEU A 181 2.78 -9.84 5.90
C LEU A 181 3.07 -10.64 7.17
N HIS A 182 2.19 -11.58 7.52
CA HIS A 182 2.29 -12.44 8.69
C HIS A 182 3.21 -13.65 8.47
N PHE A 183 3.50 -14.01 7.22
CA PHE A 183 4.46 -15.05 6.91
C PHE A 183 5.90 -14.57 7.15
N ASP A 184 6.70 -15.43 7.78
CA ASP A 184 8.15 -15.36 7.72
C ASP A 184 8.69 -16.51 6.86
N GLU A 185 10.00 -16.53 6.62
CA GLU A 185 10.64 -17.56 5.79
C GLU A 185 10.51 -18.97 6.37
N VAL A 186 10.50 -19.09 7.71
CA VAL A 186 10.38 -20.38 8.40
C VAL A 186 8.99 -20.97 8.15
N LEU A 187 7.94 -20.17 8.31
CA LEU A 187 6.57 -20.61 8.09
C LEU A 187 6.30 -20.96 6.62
N LEU A 188 6.95 -20.26 5.68
CA LEU A 188 6.78 -20.51 4.25
C LEU A 188 7.49 -21.79 3.78
N ALA A 189 8.54 -22.22 4.49
CA ALA A 189 9.34 -23.39 4.14
C ALA A 189 8.86 -24.70 4.80
N ALA A 190 7.90 -24.62 5.73
CA ALA A 190 7.33 -25.76 6.46
C ALA A 190 6.33 -26.56 5.61
#